data_AF-A0A2P6QV99-F1
#
_entry.id   AF-A0A2P6QV99-F1
#
_cell.length_a   1.000
_cell.length_b   1.000
_cell.length_c   1.000
_cell.angle_alpha   90.00
_cell.angle_beta   90.00
_cell.angle_gamma   90.00
#
_symmetry.space_group_name_H-M   'P 1'
#
loop_
_entity.id
_entity.type
_entity.pdbx_description
1 polymer ?
#
loop_
_entity_poly.entity_id
_entity_poly.type
_entity_poly.pdbx_seq_one_letter_code
_entity_poly.pdbx_strand_id
1 'polypeptide(L)'
;MYEEIVMATKDFDFMYCIGKGEHGTVYKATLSNVNTVDVKKLHLLCADEKNLQKEFLNEIRALTKMQHQNIVKFYGLCSHR
;
A
#
# COMPACT_ATOMS: atom_id res chain seq x y z
N MET A 1 2.06 -10.39 8.30
CA MET A 1 1.59 -9.39 7.31
C MET A 1 2.73 -8.87 6.44
N TYR A 2 3.76 -8.18 6.96
CA TYR A 2 4.86 -7.68 6.10
C TYR A 2 5.58 -8.80 5.34
N GLU A 3 6.07 -9.82 6.04
CA GLU A 3 6.75 -10.96 5.42
C GLU A 3 5.88 -11.68 4.38
N GLU A 4 4.58 -11.78 4.65
CA GLU A 4 3.60 -12.35 3.72
C GLU A 4 3.46 -11.50 2.45
N ILE A 5 3.43 -10.17 2.58
CA ILE A 5 3.43 -9.24 1.44
C ILE A 5 4.73 -9.38 0.63
N VAL A 6 5.88 -9.48 1.30
CA VAL A 6 7.19 -9.66 0.65
C VAL A 6 7.21 -10.98 -0.12
N MET A 7 6.78 -12.09 0.48
CA MET A 7 6.68 -13.38 -0.19
C MET A 7 5.71 -13.34 -1.37
N ALA A 8 4.52 -12.75 -1.19
CA ALA A 8 3.48 -12.68 -2.22
C ALA A 8 3.88 -11.83 -3.43
N THR A 9 4.76 -10.84 -3.23
CA THR A 9 5.25 -9.94 -4.29
C THR A 9 6.66 -10.30 -4.77
N LYS A 10 7.24 -11.42 -4.29
CA LYS A 10 8.64 -11.82 -4.54
C LYS A 10 9.63 -10.67 -4.30
N ASP A 11 9.56 -10.09 -3.11
CA ASP A 11 10.34 -8.91 -2.72
C ASP A 11 10.09 -7.68 -3.61
N PHE A 12 8.80 -7.38 -3.83
CA PHE A 12 8.38 -6.24 -4.66
C PHE A 12 8.95 -6.28 -6.09
N ASP A 13 8.99 -7.48 -6.69
CA ASP A 13 9.43 -7.67 -8.07
C ASP A 13 8.53 -6.90 -9.05
N PHE A 14 9.14 -6.32 -10.08
CA PHE A 14 8.44 -5.49 -11.07
C PHE A 14 7.34 -6.25 -11.82
N MET A 15 7.42 -7.58 -11.90
CA MET A 15 6.39 -8.45 -12.48
C MET A 15 5.04 -8.30 -11.76
N TYR A 16 5.06 -7.95 -10.47
CA TYR A 16 3.85 -7.73 -9.66
C TYR A 16 3.43 -6.26 -9.61
N CYS A 17 4.22 -5.35 -10.19
CA CYS A 17 3.87 -3.93 -10.27
C CYS A 17 2.67 -3.73 -11.20
N ILE A 18 1.62 -3.12 -10.67
CA ILE A 18 0.40 -2.78 -11.41
C ILE A 18 0.21 -1.27 -11.58
N GLY A 19 1.03 -0.47 -10.93
CA GLY A 19 1.00 0.99 -11.09
C GLY A 19 2.10 1.68 -10.32
N LYS A 20 2.58 2.80 -10.85
CA LYS A 20 3.53 3.68 -10.16
C LYS A 20 2.97 5.09 -10.14
N GLY A 21 2.90 5.68 -8.95
CA GLY A 21 2.53 7.06 -8.75
C GLY A 21 3.69 7.85 -8.15
N GLU A 22 3.42 9.12 -7.86
CA GLU A 22 4.37 10.05 -7.24
C GLU A 22 4.83 9.58 -5.85
N HIS A 23 3.89 9.09 -5.05
CA HIS A 23 4.13 8.74 -3.64
C HIS A 23 4.46 7.25 -3.41
N GLY A 24 4.51 6.43 -4.47
CA GLY A 24 4.73 5.00 -4.29
C GLY A 24 4.45 4.13 -5.51
N THR A 25 4.61 2.83 -5.30
CA THR A 25 4.34 1.79 -6.30
C THR A 25 3.32 0.81 -5.75
N VAL A 26 2.36 0.44 -6.59
CA VAL A 26 1.29 -0.49 -6.26
C VAL A 26 1.63 -1.86 -6.83
N TYR A 27 1.59 -2.88 -5.98
CA TYR A 27 1.86 -4.27 -6.33
C TYR A 27 0.64 -5.13 -6.08
N LYS A 28 0.39 -6.09 -6.97
CA LYS A 28 -0.63 -7.12 -6.74
C LYS A 28 -0.06 -8.19 -5.80
N ALA A 29 -0.76 -8.47 -4.71
CA ALA A 29 -0.38 -9.51 -3.75
C ALA A 29 -1.56 -10.45 -3.46
N THR A 30 -1.31 -11.75 -3.46
CA THR A 30 -2.28 -12.77 -3.04
C THR A 30 -1.93 -13.17 -1.61
N LEU A 31 -2.77 -12.80 -0.63
CA LEU A 31 -2.53 -13.08 0.78
C LEU A 31 -3.37 -14.26 1.24
N SER A 32 -2.87 -15.02 2.21
CA SER A 32 -3.51 -16.24 2.74
C SER A 32 -4.87 -15.94 3.37
N ASN A 33 -4.96 -14.80 4.06
CA ASN A 33 -6.16 -14.39 4.82
C ASN A 33 -7.12 -13.51 4.01
N VAL A 34 -6.64 -12.91 2.91
CA VAL A 34 -7.38 -11.93 2.10
C VAL A 34 -7.05 -12.21 0.65
N ASN A 35 -8.00 -12.78 -0.10
CA ASN A 35 -7.86 -13.20 -1.50
C ASN A 35 -6.70 -12.55 -2.28
N THR A 36 -6.94 -11.42 -2.94
CA THR A 36 -5.92 -10.68 -3.68
C THR A 36 -6.16 -9.21 -3.42
N VAL A 37 -5.08 -8.50 -3.10
CA VAL A 37 -5.10 -7.09 -2.70
C VAL A 37 -4.04 -6.31 -3.46
N ASP A 38 -4.26 -5.00 -3.52
CA ASP A 38 -3.31 -4.04 -4.07
C ASP A 38 -2.51 -3.42 -2.91
N VAL A 39 -1.19 -3.59 -2.95
CA VAL A 39 -0.26 -3.10 -1.91
C VAL A 39 0.48 -1.87 -2.44
N LYS A 40 0.16 -0.69 -1.90
CA LYS A 40 0.90 0.55 -2.17
C LYS A 40 2.14 0.66 -1.26
N LYS A 41 3.33 0.43 -1.81
CA LYS A 41 4.62 0.67 -1.16
C LYS A 41 5.04 2.13 -1.37
N LEU A 42 5.18 2.88 -0.28
CA LEU A 42 5.58 4.29 -0.34
C LEU A 42 7.05 4.46 -0.70
N HIS A 43 7.37 5.49 -1.48
CA HIS A 43 8.75 5.90 -1.74
C HIS A 43 9.23 6.82 -0.63
N LEU A 44 9.84 6.28 0.41
CA LEU A 44 10.39 7.09 1.51
C LEU A 44 11.61 7.87 1.01
N LEU A 45 11.43 9.15 0.70
CA LEU A 45 12.52 10.08 0.41
C LEU A 45 13.06 10.66 1.73
N CYS A 46 14.37 10.52 1.98
CA CYS A 46 14.98 10.93 3.25
C CYS A 46 14.73 12.38 3.68
N ALA A 47 14.43 13.30 2.75
CA ALA A 47 14.17 14.70 3.05
C ALA A 47 12.69 15.00 3.42
N ASP A 48 11.74 14.20 2.93
CA ASP A 48 10.30 14.50 3.00
C ASP A 48 9.46 13.42 3.71
N GLU A 49 10.12 12.51 4.42
CA GLU A 49 9.47 11.38 5.09
C GLU A 49 8.28 11.80 5.96
N LYS A 50 8.39 12.90 6.72
CA LYS A 50 7.32 13.41 7.58
C LYS A 50 6.12 13.92 6.78
N ASN A 51 6.36 14.60 5.66
CA ASN A 51 5.30 15.11 4.79
C ASN A 51 4.57 13.96 4.11
N LEU A 52 5.33 13.00 3.57
CA LEU A 52 4.80 11.80 2.93
C LEU A 52 3.96 10.95 3.89
N GLN A 53 4.44 10.75 5.13
CA GLN A 53 3.66 10.05 6.16
C GLN A 53 2.34 10.77 6.47
N LYS A 54 2.35 12.10 6.56
CA LYS A 54 1.15 12.90 6.82
C LYS A 54 0.13 12.78 5.68
N GLU A 55 0.57 12.87 4.43
CA GLU A 55 -0.29 12.72 3.26
C GLU A 55 -0.89 11.31 3.17
N PHE A 56 -0.07 10.29 3.42
CA PHE A 56 -0.54 8.91 3.48
C PHE A 56 -1.60 8.69 4.56
N LEU A 57 -1.40 9.24 5.76
CA LEU A 57 -2.39 9.16 6.83
C LEU A 57 -3.69 9.92 6.48
N ASN A 58 -3.60 11.02 5.74
CA ASN A 58 -4.77 11.73 5.24
C ASN A 58 -5.56 10.89 4.23
N GLU A 59 -4.88 10.23 3.29
CA GLU A 59 -5.52 9.30 2.34
C GLU A 59 -6.24 8.17 3.08
N ILE A 60 -5.57 7.52 4.05
CA ILE A 60 -6.18 6.45 4.86
C ILE A 60 -7.38 6.97 5.64
N ARG A 61 -7.27 8.15 6.25
CA ARG A 61 -8.37 8.75 7.02
C ARG A 61 -9.58 9.02 6.12
N ALA A 62 -9.37 9.46 4.89
CA ALA A 62 -10.44 9.64 3.91
C ALA A 62 -11.10 8.30 3.56
N LEU A 63 -10.30 7.29 3.20
CA LEU A 63 -10.80 5.94 2.87
C LEU A 63 -11.52 5.26 4.04
N THR A 64 -11.08 5.51 5.27
CA THR A 64 -11.70 4.92 6.47
C THR A 64 -13.05 5.56 6.79
N LYS A 65 -13.19 6.87 6.53
CA LYS A 65 -14.44 7.61 6.72
C LYS A 65 -15.46 7.39 5.60
N MET A 66 -14.99 7.05 4.39
CA MET A 66 -15.83 6.87 3.20
C MET A 66 -15.88 5.40 2.80
N GLN A 67 -16.82 4.66 3.39
CA GLN A 67 -17.13 3.29 2.96
C GLN A 67 -18.29 3.32 1.97
N HIS A 68 -17.98 3.13 0.69
CA HIS A 68 -18.96 3.17 -0.39
C HIS A 68 -18.60 2.15 -1.46
N GLN A 69 -19.59 1.59 -2.17
CA GLN A 69 -19.38 0.55 -3.19
C GLN A 69 -18.48 0.99 -4.37
N ASN A 70 -18.37 2.29 -4.61
CA ASN A 70 -17.55 2.88 -5.69
C ASN A 70 -16.22 3.45 -5.18
N ILE A 71 -15.87 3.23 -3.92
CA ILE A 71 -14.61 3.67 -3.32
C ILE A 71 -13.83 2.41 -2.93
N VAL A 72 -12.52 2.41 -3.18
CA VAL A 72 -11.65 1.28 -2.84
C VAL A 72 -11.73 0.98 -1.35
N LYS A 73 -11.91 -0.30 -1.02
CA LYS A 73 -11.95 -0.73 0.37
C LYS A 73 -10.52 -0.81 0.91
N PHE A 74 -10.25 0.00 1.93
CA PHE A 74 -9.00 -0.08 2.67
C PHE A 74 -9.05 -1.25 3.67
N TYR A 75 -8.05 -2.15 3.60
CA TYR A 75 -7.96 -3.33 4.47
C TYR A 75 -7.04 -3.11 5.68
N GLY A 76 -5.99 -2.32 5.53
CA GLY A 76 -5.01 -2.09 6.58
C GLY A 76 -3.73 -1.46 6.07
N LEU A 77 -2.87 -1.08 7.01
CA LEU A 77 -1.52 -0.57 6.75
C LEU A 77 -0.50 -1.43 7.50
N CYS A 78 0.72 -1.45 7.00
CA CYS A 78 1.86 -2.02 7.67
C CYS A 78 3.03 -1.03 7.58
N SER A 79 3.74 -0.85 8.70
CA SER A 79 5.00 -0.10 8.75
C SER A 79 6.10 -1.05 9.20
N HIS A 80 7.15 -1.15 8.40
CA HIS A 80 8.33 -1.97 8.67
C HIS A 80 9.56 -1.12 8.36
N ARG A 81 10.55 -1.15 9.25
CA ARG A 81 11.82 -0.44 9.12
C ARG A 81 12.89 -1.36 8.60
#